data_AF-B9RVE8-F1
#
_entry.id   AF-B9RVE8-F1
#
_cell.length_a   1.000
_cell.length_b   1.000
_cell.length_c   1.000
_cell.angle_alpha   90.00
_cell.angle_beta   90.00
_cell.angle_gamma   90.00
#
_symmetry.space_group_name_H-M   'P 1'
#
loop_
_entity.id
_entity.type
_entity.pdbx_description
1 polymer ?
#
loop_
_entity_poly.entity_id
_entity_poly.type
_entity_poly.pdbx_seq_one_letter_code
_entity_poly.pdbx_strand_id
1 'polypeptide(L)'
;MSVDEWLYNGGPYELIVLDFLLGVACYMGHEWELSFRLGMRPWIVVAYLALVATATAIFLIYPIGQGSFFDGVISVFGGSLFSSAMHGFLVTSSLTRETTENESANEGIWFTALGICTMAFNLNVSTNL
;
A
#
# COMPACT_ATOMS: atom_id res chain seq x y z
N MET A 1 -8.88 -36.56 18.43
CA MET A 1 -7.73 -36.04 17.68
C MET A 1 -6.66 -35.66 18.69
N SER A 2 -5.51 -36.34 18.67
CA SER A 2 -4.38 -36.02 19.56
C SER A 2 -3.54 -34.89 18.97
N VAL A 3 -2.71 -34.24 19.79
CA VAL A 3 -1.81 -33.14 19.35
C VAL A 3 -0.81 -33.64 18.30
N ASP A 4 -0.38 -34.90 18.40
CA ASP A 4 0.55 -35.53 17.45
C ASP A 4 -0.10 -35.76 16.07
N GLU A 5 -1.36 -36.15 16.05
CA GLU A 5 -2.17 -36.32 14.84
C GLU A 5 -2.47 -34.97 14.18
N TRP A 6 -2.65 -33.91 14.98
CA TRP A 6 -2.83 -32.55 14.50
C TRP A 6 -1.55 -31.94 13.91
N LEU A 7 -0.39 -32.19 14.52
CA LEU A 7 0.91 -31.79 13.98
C LEU A 7 1.21 -32.51 12.66
N TYR A 8 0.90 -33.80 12.57
CA TYR A 8 1.15 -34.59 11.37
C TYR A 8 0.29 -34.16 10.17
N ASN A 9 -0.97 -33.77 10.41
CA ASN A 9 -1.88 -33.29 9.37
C ASN A 9 -1.66 -31.81 8.97
N GLY A 10 -0.61 -31.16 9.47
CA GLY A 10 -0.30 -29.78 9.12
C GLY A 10 -1.18 -28.73 9.82
N GLY A 11 -1.82 -29.09 10.93
CA GLY A 11 -2.66 -28.18 11.71
C GLY A 11 -2.04 -26.83 12.10
N PRO A 12 -0.72 -26.72 12.40
CA PRO A 12 -0.08 -25.43 12.65
C PRO A 12 -0.13 -24.47 11.46
N TYR A 13 -0.06 -24.99 10.22
CA TYR A 13 -0.12 -24.17 9.01
C TYR A 13 -1.51 -23.54 8.85
N GLU A 14 -2.55 -24.32 9.10
CA GLU A 14 -3.94 -23.85 9.04
C GLU A 14 -4.22 -22.74 10.07
N LEU A 15 -3.72 -22.89 11.31
CA LEU A 15 -3.84 -21.84 12.33
C LEU A 15 -3.10 -20.55 11.94
N ILE A 16 -1.87 -20.66 11.42
CA ILE A 16 -1.08 -19.49 11.03
C ILE A 16 -1.76 -18.74 9.88
N VAL A 17 -2.31 -19.45 8.89
CA VAL A 17 -2.99 -18.83 7.75
C VAL A 17 -4.30 -18.15 8.19
N LEU A 18 -5.09 -18.79 9.06
CA LEU A 18 -6.34 -18.20 9.55
C LEU A 18 -6.10 -16.97 10.44
N ASP A 19 -5.12 -17.02 11.34
CA ASP A 19 -4.77 -15.91 12.22
C ASP A 19 -4.20 -14.73 11.40
N PHE A 20 -3.36 -15.02 10.41
CA PHE A 20 -2.83 -14.02 9.49
C PHE A 20 -3.93 -13.32 8.68
N LEU A 21 -4.89 -14.07 8.12
CA LEU A 21 -6.01 -13.50 7.37
C LEU A 21 -6.93 -12.65 8.25
N LEU A 22 -7.18 -13.09 9.48
CA LEU A 22 -7.96 -12.32 10.44
C LEU A 22 -7.22 -11.03 10.85
N GLY A 23 -5.92 -11.11 11.10
CA GLY A 23 -5.08 -9.95 11.39
C GLY A 23 -5.09 -8.92 10.27
N VAL A 24 -4.99 -9.36 9.02
CA VAL A 24 -5.06 -8.50 7.83
C VAL A 24 -6.46 -7.87 7.67
N ALA A 25 -7.53 -8.60 7.93
CA ALA A 25 -8.90 -8.08 7.90
C ALA A 25 -9.15 -7.02 9.00
N CYS A 26 -8.65 -7.25 10.21
CA CYS A 26 -8.71 -6.27 11.30
C CYS A 26 -7.88 -5.02 10.99
N TYR A 27 -6.69 -5.17 10.43
CA TYR A 27 -5.84 -4.05 10.02
C TYR A 27 -6.53 -3.18 8.95
N MET A 28 -7.22 -3.80 8.00
CA MET A 28 -8.00 -3.06 6.99
C MET A 28 -9.12 -2.20 7.62
N GLY A 29 -9.83 -2.74 8.63
CA GLY A 29 -10.83 -1.98 9.38
C GLY A 29 -10.23 -0.81 10.16
N HIS A 30 -9.03 -0.97 10.69
CA HIS A 30 -8.29 0.10 11.37
C HIS A 30 -7.93 1.25 10.42
N GLU A 31 -7.36 0.95 9.24
CA GLU A 31 -7.01 1.97 8.24
C GLU A 31 -8.23 2.71 7.69
N TRP A 32 -9.36 2.01 7.61
CA TRP A 32 -10.66 2.60 7.27
C TRP A 32 -11.05 3.64 8.33
N GLU A 33 -11.13 3.24 9.59
CA GLU A 33 -11.54 4.12 10.68
C GLU A 33 -10.62 5.34 10.84
N LEU A 34 -9.31 5.14 10.69
CA LEU A 34 -8.32 6.23 10.70
C LEU A 34 -8.55 7.22 9.55
N SER A 35 -8.88 6.72 8.36
CA SER A 35 -9.22 7.57 7.20
C SER A 35 -10.46 8.43 7.47
N PHE A 36 -11.51 7.88 8.08
CA PHE A 36 -12.71 8.65 8.43
C PHE A 36 -12.45 9.69 9.52
N ARG A 37 -11.67 9.34 10.54
CA ARG A 37 -11.33 10.27 11.64
C ARG A 37 -10.49 11.46 11.15
N LEU A 38 -9.67 11.27 10.13
CA LEU A 38 -8.89 12.33 9.49
C LEU A 38 -9.63 13.05 8.34
N GLY A 39 -10.85 12.64 8.00
CA GLY A 39 -11.59 13.19 6.86
C GLY A 39 -10.95 12.89 5.50
N MET A 40 -10.08 11.88 5.43
CA MET A 40 -9.34 11.48 4.23
C MET A 40 -10.20 10.53 3.37
N ARG A 41 -9.95 10.53 2.06
CA ARG A 41 -10.66 9.64 1.12
C ARG A 41 -10.22 8.17 1.36
N PRO A 42 -11.14 7.22 1.56
CA PRO A 42 -10.81 5.89 2.06
C PRO A 42 -10.33 4.89 0.97
N TRP A 43 -9.53 5.36 0.00
CA TRP A 43 -9.04 4.51 -1.11
C TRP A 43 -7.89 3.59 -0.71
N ILE A 44 -7.23 3.86 0.43
CA ILE A 44 -6.13 3.05 0.98
C ILE A 44 -6.60 1.62 1.30
N VAL A 45 -7.82 1.49 1.82
CA VAL A 45 -8.45 0.20 2.14
C VAL A 45 -8.73 -0.62 0.88
N VAL A 46 -9.11 0.05 -0.21
CA VAL A 46 -9.36 -0.60 -1.50
C VAL A 46 -8.07 -1.12 -2.13
N ALA A 47 -6.97 -0.38 -2.01
CA ALA A 47 -5.65 -0.85 -2.46
C ALA A 47 -5.15 -2.05 -1.62
N TYR A 48 -5.46 -2.08 -0.32
CA TYR A 48 -5.09 -3.16 0.57
C TYR A 48 -5.77 -4.50 0.20
N LEU A 49 -7.00 -4.47 -0.36
CA LEU A 49 -7.71 -5.66 -0.84
C LEU A 49 -6.95 -6.44 -1.90
N ALA A 50 -6.14 -5.78 -2.73
CA ALA A 50 -5.31 -6.46 -3.72
C ALA A 50 -4.27 -7.37 -3.04
N LEU A 51 -3.64 -6.89 -1.96
CA LEU A 51 -2.66 -7.66 -1.19
C LEU A 51 -3.33 -8.83 -0.45
N VAL A 52 -4.53 -8.60 0.11
CA VAL A 52 -5.33 -9.65 0.76
C VAL A 52 -5.74 -10.72 -0.26
N ALA A 53 -6.20 -10.32 -1.44
CA ALA A 53 -6.58 -11.25 -2.51
C ALA A 53 -5.39 -12.07 -3.00
N THR A 54 -4.21 -11.44 -3.16
CA THR A 54 -2.98 -12.15 -3.53
C THR A 54 -2.54 -13.14 -2.44
N ALA A 55 -2.56 -12.75 -1.17
CA ALA A 55 -2.22 -13.65 -0.06
C ALA A 55 -3.21 -14.83 0.03
N THR A 56 -4.51 -14.57 -0.08
CA THR A 56 -5.56 -15.61 -0.04
C THR A 56 -5.45 -16.54 -1.27
N ALA A 57 -5.13 -15.98 -2.44
CA ALA A 57 -4.90 -16.78 -3.63
C ALA A 57 -3.69 -17.71 -3.46
N ILE A 58 -2.56 -17.21 -2.96
CA ILE A 58 -1.31 -17.98 -2.82
C ILE A 58 -1.40 -19.03 -1.69
N PHE A 59 -1.96 -18.68 -0.53
CA PHE A 59 -1.96 -19.55 0.65
C PHE A 59 -3.16 -20.52 0.72
N LEU A 60 -4.28 -20.22 0.04
CA LEU A 60 -5.54 -20.98 0.18
C LEU A 60 -6.05 -21.53 -1.16
N ILE A 61 -6.15 -20.70 -2.20
CA ILE A 61 -6.77 -21.13 -3.48
C ILE A 61 -5.81 -21.99 -4.32
N TYR A 62 -4.54 -21.60 -4.36
CA TYR A 62 -3.50 -22.25 -5.17
C TYR A 62 -3.15 -23.69 -4.75
N PRO A 63 -3.09 -24.06 -3.45
CA PRO A 63 -2.91 -25.45 -3.05
C PRO A 63 -4.14 -26.35 -3.33
N ILE A 64 -5.35 -25.78 -3.43
CA ILE A 64 -6.58 -26.55 -3.74
C ILE A 64 -6.70 -26.82 -5.25
N GLY A 65 -6.15 -25.95 -6.11
CA GLY A 65 -6.41 -25.96 -7.55
C GLY A 65 -5.31 -26.48 -8.49
N GLN A 66 -4.00 -26.29 -8.21
CA GLN A 66 -2.97 -26.45 -9.27
C GLN A 66 -1.61 -27.04 -8.87
N GLY A 67 -1.25 -27.17 -7.58
CA GLY A 67 -0.06 -27.92 -7.18
C GLY A 67 1.31 -27.30 -7.55
N SER A 68 1.40 -25.99 -7.77
CA SER A 68 2.70 -25.29 -7.80
C SER A 68 2.59 -23.94 -7.13
N PHE A 69 3.70 -23.27 -6.77
CA PHE A 69 3.75 -22.02 -6.00
C PHE A 69 4.28 -20.80 -6.81
N PHE A 70 4.66 -21.00 -8.08
CA PHE A 70 5.55 -20.09 -8.80
C PHE A 70 4.86 -18.97 -9.61
N ASP A 71 3.59 -19.12 -9.98
CA ASP A 71 2.91 -18.20 -10.91
C ASP A 71 2.50 -16.86 -10.23
N GLY A 72 2.20 -16.89 -8.92
CA GLY A 72 1.89 -15.70 -8.14
C GLY A 72 3.07 -14.74 -7.95
N VAL A 73 4.30 -15.25 -7.99
CA VAL A 73 5.53 -14.46 -7.76
C VAL A 73 5.78 -13.48 -8.91
N ILE A 74 5.51 -13.89 -10.15
CA ILE A 74 5.75 -13.07 -11.35
C ILE A 74 4.84 -11.83 -11.38
N SER A 75 3.59 -11.95 -10.91
CA SER A 75 2.65 -10.83 -10.82
C SER A 75 3.12 -9.75 -9.82
N VAL A 76 3.69 -10.15 -8.69
CA VAL A 76 4.21 -9.23 -7.66
C VAL A 76 5.43 -8.45 -8.15
N PHE A 77 6.32 -9.08 -8.92
CA PHE A 77 7.49 -8.41 -9.51
C PHE A 77 7.12 -7.37 -10.60
N GLY A 78 6.03 -7.58 -11.34
CA GLY A 78 5.55 -6.60 -12.32
C GLY A 78 4.97 -5.34 -11.67
N GLY A 79 4.19 -5.50 -10.59
CA GLY A 79 3.61 -4.38 -9.85
C GLY A 79 4.65 -3.53 -9.11
N SER A 80 5.69 -4.15 -8.54
CA SER A 80 6.75 -3.43 -7.82
C SER A 80 7.63 -2.57 -8.74
N LEU A 81 7.88 -3.03 -9.98
CA LEU A 81 8.64 -2.29 -10.99
C LEU A 81 7.93 -1.01 -11.43
N PHE A 82 6.64 -1.09 -11.74
CA PHE A 82 5.87 0.07 -12.18
C PHE A 82 5.55 1.04 -11.03
N SER A 83 5.19 0.50 -9.86
CA SER A 83 4.73 1.30 -8.72
C SER A 83 5.87 1.99 -7.96
N SER A 84 7.06 1.36 -7.84
CA SER A 84 8.16 1.96 -7.05
C SER A 84 9.23 2.64 -7.90
N ALA A 85 9.70 2.00 -8.97
CA ALA A 85 10.87 2.47 -9.70
C ALA A 85 10.52 3.54 -10.74
N MET A 86 9.48 3.31 -11.55
CA MET A 86 9.12 4.24 -12.63
C MET A 86 8.48 5.52 -12.10
N HIS A 87 7.57 5.44 -11.12
CA HIS A 87 6.95 6.62 -10.52
C HIS A 87 7.99 7.52 -9.82
N GLY A 88 8.85 6.94 -8.98
CA GLY A 88 9.93 7.69 -8.32
C GLY A 88 10.88 8.33 -9.33
N PHE A 89 11.27 7.59 -10.38
CA PHE A 89 12.15 8.11 -11.43
C PHE A 89 11.54 9.31 -12.17
N LEU A 90 10.28 9.22 -12.61
CA LEU A 90 9.62 10.30 -13.34
C LEU A 90 9.40 11.55 -12.45
N VAL A 91 9.04 11.36 -11.18
CA VAL A 91 8.88 12.47 -10.24
C VAL A 91 10.22 13.14 -9.95
N THR A 92 11.27 12.38 -9.65
CA THR A 92 12.60 12.96 -9.34
C THR A 92 13.23 13.62 -10.55
N SER A 93 13.05 13.07 -11.76
CA SER A 93 13.59 13.66 -13.00
C SER A 93 12.87 14.94 -13.45
N SER A 94 11.64 15.17 -12.99
CA SER A 94 10.82 16.33 -13.35
C SER A 94 10.84 17.46 -12.30
N LEU A 95 11.67 17.35 -11.26
CA LEU A 95 11.80 18.40 -10.24
C LEU A 95 12.31 19.70 -10.86
N THR A 96 11.59 20.79 -10.60
CA THR A 96 12.05 22.14 -10.96
C THR A 96 13.10 22.61 -9.97
N ARG A 97 14.16 23.27 -10.46
CA ARG A 97 15.30 23.68 -9.64
C ARG A 97 14.97 24.91 -8.80
N GLU A 98 14.73 24.69 -7.52
CA GLU A 98 14.43 25.75 -6.53
C GLU A 98 15.57 25.96 -5.51
N THR A 99 16.62 25.13 -5.54
CA THR A 99 17.75 25.18 -4.60
C THR A 99 19.09 25.44 -5.29
N THR A 100 20.09 25.82 -4.50
CA THR A 100 21.48 25.97 -4.98
C THR A 100 22.19 24.62 -5.07
N GLU A 101 23.29 24.53 -5.83
CA GLU A 101 24.06 23.28 -6.00
C GLU A 101 24.67 22.71 -4.70
N ASN A 102 24.79 23.54 -3.66
CA ASN A 102 25.35 23.15 -2.36
C ASN A 102 24.29 22.68 -1.36
N GLU A 103 23.02 22.65 -1.77
CA GLU A 103 21.86 22.32 -0.92
C GLU A 103 21.09 21.14 -1.52
N SER A 104 20.36 20.41 -0.67
CA SER A 104 19.55 19.28 -1.15
C SER A 104 18.31 19.77 -1.92
N ALA A 105 17.98 19.11 -3.03
CA ALA A 105 16.78 19.43 -3.82
C ALA A 105 15.47 19.25 -3.02
N ASN A 106 15.50 18.54 -1.89
CA ASN A 106 14.35 18.32 -1.02
C ASN A 106 13.91 19.61 -0.31
N GLU A 107 14.83 20.55 -0.09
CA GLU A 107 14.50 21.85 0.53
C GLU A 107 13.59 22.70 -0.37
N GLY A 108 13.67 22.52 -1.70
CA GLY A 108 12.82 23.20 -2.68
C GLY A 108 11.34 22.80 -2.62
N ILE A 109 11.04 21.62 -2.05
CA ILE A 109 9.67 21.10 -1.93
C ILE A 109 8.84 21.98 -0.99
N TRP A 110 9.42 22.40 0.14
CA TRP A 110 8.74 23.28 1.10
C TRP A 110 8.42 24.65 0.50
N PHE A 111 9.35 25.20 -0.28
CA PHE A 111 9.18 26.47 -0.96
C PHE A 111 8.03 26.41 -1.99
N THR A 112 8.00 25.34 -2.79
CA THR A 112 6.93 25.09 -3.76
C THR A 112 5.58 24.87 -3.07
N ALA A 113 5.56 24.08 -1.99
CA ALA A 113 4.36 23.80 -1.22
C ALA A 113 3.75 25.07 -0.60
N LEU A 114 4.58 25.96 -0.03
CA LEU A 114 4.12 27.24 0.52
C LEU A 114 3.50 28.13 -0.57
N GLY A 115 4.10 28.15 -1.76
CA GLY A 115 3.57 28.85 -2.92
C GLY A 115 2.17 28.33 -3.33
N ILE A 116 2.02 27.01 -3.49
CA ILE A 116 0.74 26.39 -3.84
C ILE A 116 -0.32 26.66 -2.76
N CYS A 117 0.03 26.54 -1.47
CA CYS A 117 -0.88 26.84 -0.36
C CYS A 117 -1.35 28.30 -0.37
N THR A 118 -0.45 29.24 -0.68
CA THR A 118 -0.78 30.67 -0.77
C THR A 118 -1.73 30.94 -1.94
N MET A 119 -1.50 30.32 -3.10
CA MET A 119 -2.38 30.43 -4.26
C MET A 119 -3.76 29.81 -3.98
N ALA A 120 -3.81 28.65 -3.31
CA ALA A 120 -5.06 27.99 -2.92
C ALA A 120 -5.86 28.80 -1.90
N PHE A 121 -5.20 29.45 -0.93
CA PHE A 121 -5.84 30.36 0.02
C PHE A 121 -6.44 31.58 -0.69
N ASN A 122 -5.69 32.20 -1.60
CA ASN A 122 -6.17 33.35 -2.38
C ASN A 122 -7.38 32.98 -3.26
N LEU A 123 -7.37 31.81 -3.89
CA LEU A 123 -8.51 31.30 -4.67
C LEU A 123 -9.76 31.04 -3.81
N ASN A 124 -9.59 30.60 -2.56
CA ASN A 124 -10.70 30.39 -1.63
C ASN A 124 -11.31 31.73 -1.16
N VAL A 125 -10.46 32.75 -0.89
CA VAL A 125 -10.94 34.10 -0.55
C VAL A 125 -11.65 34.76 -1.73
N SER A 126 -11.16 34.61 -2.96
CA SER A 126 -11.78 35.22 -4.15
C SER A 126 -13.09 34.57 -4.59
N THR A 127 -13.38 33.34 -4.13
CA THR A 127 -14.63 32.62 -4.43
C THR A 127 -15.71 32.78 -3.36
N ASN A 128 -15.35 33.33 -2.19
CA ASN A 128 -16.28 33.63 -1.08
C ASN A 128 -16.63 35.13 -0.96
N LEU A 129 -16.30 35.93 -2.00
CA LEU A 129 -16.72 37.33 -2.19
C LEU A 129 -17.66 37.41 -3.40
#